data_AF-A0AAN9FZ81-F1
#
_entry.id   AF-A0AAN9FZ81-F1
#
_cell.length_a   1.000
_cell.length_b   1.000
_cell.length_c   1.000
_cell.angle_alpha   90.00
_cell.angle_beta   90.00
_cell.angle_gamma   90.00
#
_symmetry.space_group_name_H-M   'P 1'
#
loop_
_entity.id
_entity.type
_entity.pdbx_description
1 polymer ?
#
loop_
_entity_poly.entity_id
_entity_poly.type
_entity_poly.pdbx_seq_one_letter_code
_entity_poly.pdbx_strand_id
1 'polypeptide(L)'
;MGSITVGKSKLKIDPAKTLQSMLGEHPILKVAYNFMEPYLMTKSIVHPPLLYAKWRDWDGQPLSEKSLFYQGLDELGAASLCGVSDEVVATAEAISKQKPELALDWYRREHRETIQDPTSLLT
;
A
#
# COMPACT_ATOMS: atom_id res chain seq x y z
N MET A 1 -7.55 -14.20 -5.52
CA MET A 1 -7.78 -15.58 -6.03
C MET A 1 -8.01 -15.47 -7.53
N GLY A 2 -7.12 -16.00 -8.36
CA GLY A 2 -7.23 -15.96 -9.82
C GLY A 2 -6.37 -17.06 -10.43
N SER A 3 -6.82 -17.68 -11.53
CA SER A 3 -6.07 -18.71 -12.26
C SER A 3 -5.49 -18.12 -13.54
N ILE A 4 -4.20 -18.36 -13.77
CA ILE A 4 -3.57 -18.07 -15.06
C ILE A 4 -3.85 -19.28 -15.96
N THR A 5 -4.60 -19.06 -17.05
CA THR A 5 -4.69 -20.06 -18.11
C THR A 5 -3.58 -19.77 -19.11
N VAL A 6 -2.68 -20.72 -19.31
CA VAL A 6 -1.59 -20.58 -20.29
C VAL A 6 -2.18 -20.63 -21.69
N GLY A 7 -2.15 -19.49 -22.39
CA GLY A 7 -2.64 -19.37 -23.76
C GLY A 7 -2.41 -17.96 -24.32
N LYS A 8 -2.36 -17.84 -25.66
CA LYS A 8 -2.33 -16.53 -26.31
C LYS A 8 -3.77 -16.04 -26.51
N SER A 9 -4.12 -14.94 -25.84
CA SER A 9 -5.39 -14.27 -26.11
C SER A 9 -5.48 -13.87 -27.58
N LYS A 10 -6.64 -14.09 -28.20
CA LYS A 10 -6.95 -13.59 -29.56
C LYS A 10 -7.51 -12.16 -29.54
N LEU A 11 -7.81 -11.62 -28.35
CA LEU A 11 -8.29 -10.25 -28.20
C LEU A 11 -7.14 -9.28 -28.51
N LYS A 12 -7.39 -8.37 -29.45
CA LYS A 12 -6.46 -7.30 -29.83
C LYS A 12 -6.77 -5.97 -29.13
N ILE A 13 -7.73 -5.98 -28.22
CA ILE A 13 -8.22 -4.78 -27.54
C ILE A 13 -7.32 -4.50 -26.34
N ASP A 14 -6.95 -3.24 -26.16
CA ASP A 14 -6.23 -2.76 -24.98
C ASP A 14 -7.17 -2.79 -23.77
N PRO A 15 -6.92 -3.66 -22.77
CA PRO A 15 -7.80 -3.81 -21.62
C PRO A 15 -7.89 -2.53 -20.77
N ALA A 16 -6.82 -1.73 -20.70
CA ALA A 16 -6.82 -0.49 -19.94
C ALA A 16 -7.74 0.55 -20.59
N LYS A 17 -7.72 0.67 -21.92
CA LYS A 17 -8.64 1.55 -22.67
C LYS A 17 -10.09 1.11 -22.56
N THR A 18 -10.35 -0.20 -22.60
CA THR A 18 -11.70 -0.73 -22.38
C THR A 18 -12.21 -0.35 -21.00
N LEU A 19 -11.41 -0.61 -19.95
CA LEU A 19 -11.78 -0.23 -18.58
C LEU A 19 -11.96 1.29 -18.44
N GLN A 20 -11.07 2.10 -19.02
CA GLN A 20 -11.20 3.56 -19.01
C GLN A 20 -12.51 4.01 -19.65
N SER A 21 -12.91 3.42 -20.78
CA SER A 21 -14.17 3.77 -21.46
C SER A 21 -15.41 3.47 -20.63
N MET A 22 -15.35 2.45 -19.76
CA MET A 22 -16.42 2.11 -18.83
C MET A 22 -16.49 3.06 -17.63
N LEU A 23 -15.34 3.57 -17.17
CA LEU A 23 -15.26 4.52 -16.06
C LEU A 23 -15.65 5.95 -16.49
N GLY A 24 -15.46 6.29 -17.77
CA GLY A 24 -15.67 7.63 -18.29
C GLY A 24 -14.42 8.51 -18.14
N GLU A 25 -14.62 9.81 -17.96
CA GLU A 25 -13.53 10.79 -17.88
C GLU A 25 -12.68 10.63 -16.61
N HIS A 26 -13.29 10.21 -15.51
CA HIS A 26 -12.64 10.06 -14.22
C HIS A 26 -13.09 8.79 -13.48
N PRO A 27 -12.18 8.12 -12.74
CA PRO A 27 -10.75 8.41 -12.60
C PRO A 27 -9.93 8.01 -13.85
N ILE A 28 -8.76 8.63 -14.03
CA ILE A 28 -7.80 8.24 -15.08
C ILE A 28 -7.01 7.02 -14.58
N LEU A 29 -7.09 5.91 -15.32
CA LEU A 29 -6.36 4.69 -15.00
C LEU A 29 -4.88 4.84 -15.31
N LYS A 30 -4.04 4.41 -14.35
CA LYS A 30 -2.61 4.16 -14.55
C LYS A 30 -2.39 2.65 -14.55
N VAL A 31 -1.64 2.15 -15.54
CA VAL A 31 -1.24 0.74 -15.58
C VAL A 31 -0.02 0.57 -14.68
N ALA A 32 -0.10 -0.34 -13.71
CA ALA A 32 1.02 -0.71 -12.88
C ALA A 32 2.16 -1.29 -13.74
N TYR A 33 3.40 -1.06 -13.34
CA TYR A 33 4.59 -1.54 -14.04
C TYR A 33 4.63 -3.06 -14.12
N ASN A 34 4.21 -3.74 -13.05
CA ASN A 34 4.03 -5.18 -13.02
C ASN A 34 2.96 -5.58 -11.99
N PHE A 35 2.68 -6.89 -11.90
CA PHE A 35 1.66 -7.40 -11.00
C PHE A 35 2.01 -7.26 -9.52
N MET A 36 3.28 -7.14 -9.12
CA MET A 36 3.72 -7.05 -7.72
C MET A 36 3.47 -5.68 -7.10
N GLU A 37 3.56 -4.62 -7.90
CA GLU A 37 3.32 -3.24 -7.47
C GLU A 37 1.99 -3.08 -6.69
N PRO A 38 0.81 -3.50 -7.20
CA PRO A 38 -0.43 -3.39 -6.43
C PRO A 38 -0.48 -4.26 -5.17
N TYR A 39 0.27 -5.37 -5.07
CA TYR A 39 0.29 -6.20 -3.85
C TYR A 39 1.10 -5.55 -2.74
N LEU A 40 2.24 -4.95 -3.09
CA LEU A 40 3.09 -4.24 -2.12
C LEU A 40 2.54 -2.86 -1.77
N MET A 41 1.70 -2.26 -2.64
CA MET A 41 0.94 -1.03 -2.39
C MET A 41 -0.32 -1.24 -1.55
N THR A 42 -0.68 -2.47 -1.19
CA THR A 42 -1.93 -2.66 -0.46
C THR A 42 -1.86 -1.93 0.88
N LYS A 43 -2.95 -1.25 1.23
CA LYS A 43 -3.10 -0.59 2.54
C LYS A 43 -3.22 -1.57 3.71
N SER A 44 -2.86 -2.85 3.50
CA SER A 44 -2.85 -3.87 4.54
C SER A 44 -1.85 -3.56 5.65
N ILE A 45 -0.85 -2.72 5.36
CA ILE A 45 0.16 -2.29 6.34
C ILE A 45 -0.32 -1.20 7.29
N VAL A 46 -1.47 -0.58 7.03
CA VAL A 46 -1.92 0.61 7.80
C VAL A 46 -2.77 0.21 9.00
N HIS A 47 -3.86 -0.52 8.79
CA HIS A 47 -4.84 -0.75 9.85
C HIS A 47 -4.37 -1.68 10.98
N PRO A 48 -3.69 -2.82 10.72
CA PRO A 48 -3.26 -3.73 11.77
C PRO A 48 -2.33 -3.11 12.82
N PRO A 49 -1.22 -2.40 12.48
CA PRO A 49 -0.36 -1.80 13.49
C PRO A 49 -1.06 -0.67 14.25
N LEU A 50 -1.92 0.12 13.59
CA LEU A 50 -2.71 1.16 14.25
C LEU A 50 -3.67 0.58 15.30
N LEU A 51 -4.42 -0.46 14.92
CA LEU A 51 -5.34 -1.13 15.85
C LEU A 51 -4.59 -1.84 16.96
N TYR A 52 -3.47 -2.49 16.67
CA TYR A 52 -2.66 -3.14 17.68
C TYR A 52 -2.12 -2.12 18.69
N ALA A 53 -1.49 -1.04 18.22
CA ALA A 53 -0.98 0.01 19.10
C ALA A 53 -2.07 0.59 20.00
N LYS A 54 -3.27 0.79 19.46
CA LYS A 54 -4.40 1.35 20.21
C LYS A 54 -4.96 0.43 21.29
N TRP A 55 -5.04 -0.88 21.01
CA TRP A 55 -5.86 -1.81 21.80
C TRP A 55 -5.06 -2.92 22.51
N ARG A 56 -3.75 -3.02 22.29
CA ARG A 56 -2.89 -4.07 22.89
C ARG A 56 -3.02 -4.21 24.41
N ASP A 57 -3.19 -3.10 25.10
CA ASP A 57 -3.22 -3.02 26.56
C ASP A 57 -4.60 -2.52 27.05
N TRP A 58 -5.67 -2.75 26.27
CA TRP A 58 -7.02 -2.35 26.65
C TRP A 58 -7.51 -3.12 27.89
N ASP A 59 -8.05 -2.39 28.86
CA ASP A 59 -8.51 -2.92 30.16
C ASP A 59 -9.93 -3.54 30.12
N GLY A 60 -10.58 -3.52 28.95
CA GLY A 60 -11.94 -4.02 28.75
C GLY A 60 -13.04 -3.02 29.13
N GLN A 61 -12.70 -1.81 29.60
CA GLN A 61 -13.68 -0.79 29.94
C GLN A 61 -14.14 -0.02 28.70
N PRO A 62 -15.43 0.36 28.62
CA PRO A 62 -15.93 1.16 27.51
C PRO A 62 -15.27 2.54 27.49
N LEU A 63 -15.00 3.05 26.29
CA LEU A 63 -14.54 4.42 26.12
C LEU A 63 -15.66 5.42 26.42
N SER A 64 -15.31 6.58 26.98
CA SER A 64 -16.22 7.70 27.17
C SER A 64 -16.69 8.32 25.85
N GLU A 65 -15.86 8.24 24.80
CA GLU A 65 -16.15 8.74 23.47
C GLU A 65 -15.51 7.89 22.36
N LYS A 66 -15.91 8.14 21.12
CA LYS A 66 -15.35 7.45 19.96
C LYS A 66 -13.91 7.90 19.74
N SER A 67 -12.96 6.95 19.78
CA SER A 67 -11.56 7.23 19.46
C SER A 67 -11.41 7.74 18.02
N LEU A 68 -10.54 8.73 17.84
CA LEU A 68 -10.00 9.10 16.54
C LEU A 68 -9.11 7.96 16.03
N PHE A 69 -9.15 7.71 14.72
CA PHE A 69 -8.41 6.61 14.10
C PHE A 69 -6.99 7.05 13.71
N TYR A 70 -6.86 7.98 12.76
CA TYR A 70 -5.55 8.47 12.30
C TYR A 70 -4.94 9.52 13.23
N GLN A 71 -5.78 10.38 13.81
CA GLN A 71 -5.32 11.51 14.64
C GLN A 71 -5.03 11.10 16.09
N GLY A 72 -5.38 9.86 16.47
CA GLY A 72 -5.09 9.30 17.79
C GLY A 72 -3.81 8.47 17.82
N LEU A 73 -2.92 8.69 16.86
CA LEU A 73 -1.66 7.95 16.71
C LEU A 73 -0.69 8.31 17.83
N ASP A 74 -0.21 7.30 18.54
CA ASP A 74 0.87 7.44 19.53
C ASP A 74 2.23 7.05 18.91
N GLU A 75 3.31 7.23 19.68
CA GLU A 75 4.68 6.90 19.24
C GLU A 75 4.82 5.43 18.86
N LEU A 76 4.14 4.53 19.57
CA LEU A 76 4.17 3.10 19.27
C LEU A 76 3.53 2.80 17.91
N GLY A 77 2.36 3.36 17.63
CA GLY A 77 1.67 3.18 16.36
C GLY A 77 2.44 3.79 15.21
N ALA A 78 3.06 4.97 15.41
CA ALA A 78 3.95 5.59 14.42
C ALA A 78 5.17 4.70 14.14
N ALA A 79 5.86 4.23 15.18
CA ALA A 79 7.01 3.33 15.04
C ALA A 79 6.62 2.00 14.38
N SER A 80 5.45 1.46 14.70
CA SER A 80 4.94 0.22 14.10
C SER A 80 4.63 0.40 12.62
N LEU A 81 4.02 1.54 12.23
CA LEU A 81 3.78 1.86 10.82
C LEU A 81 5.09 2.03 10.04
N CYS A 82 6.08 2.74 10.62
CA CYS A 82 7.41 2.86 10.02
C CYS A 82 8.06 1.48 9.83
N GLY A 83 8.06 0.63 10.85
CA GLY A 83 8.67 -0.70 10.78
C GLY A 83 8.05 -1.58 9.69
N VAL A 84 6.72 -1.65 9.60
CA VAL A 84 6.06 -2.42 8.54
C VAL A 84 6.32 -1.81 7.14
N SER A 85 6.39 -0.48 7.03
CA SER A 85 6.80 0.20 5.80
C SER A 85 8.22 -0.21 5.39
N ASP A 86 9.17 -0.22 6.33
CA ASP A 86 10.56 -0.62 6.09
C ASP A 86 10.64 -2.08 5.62
N GLU A 87 9.84 -2.98 6.20
CA GLU A 87 9.74 -4.38 5.76
C GLU A 87 9.23 -4.52 4.32
N VAL A 88 8.26 -3.70 3.90
CA VAL A 88 7.77 -3.67 2.51
C VAL A 88 8.88 -3.22 1.55
N VAL A 89 9.62 -2.16 1.91
CA VAL A 89 10.74 -1.67 1.08
C VAL A 89 11.85 -2.72 1.00
N ALA A 90 12.24 -3.32 2.13
CA ALA A 90 13.26 -4.38 2.16
C ALA A 90 12.85 -5.59 1.31
N THR A 91 11.56 -5.97 1.35
CA THR A 91 11.00 -7.03 0.51
C THR A 91 11.07 -6.66 -0.98
N ALA A 92 10.70 -5.44 -1.33
CA ALA A 92 10.76 -4.94 -2.70
C ALA A 92 12.20 -4.93 -3.25
N GLU A 93 13.17 -4.52 -2.44
CA GLU A 93 14.60 -4.55 -2.78
C GLU A 93 15.10 -5.99 -2.96
N ALA A 94 14.70 -6.91 -2.08
CA ALA A 94 15.07 -8.32 -2.17
C ALA A 94 14.51 -8.99 -3.44
N ILE A 95 13.27 -8.67 -3.82
CA ILE A 95 12.66 -9.12 -5.09
C ILE A 95 13.45 -8.55 -6.26
N SER A 96 13.74 -7.25 -6.24
CA SER A 96 14.45 -6.57 -7.34
C SER A 96 15.86 -7.16 -7.57
N LYS A 97 16.56 -7.57 -6.50
CA LYS A 97 17.87 -8.26 -6.59
C LYS A 97 17.78 -9.63 -7.25
N GLN A 98 16.69 -10.38 -6.98
CA GLN A 98 16.50 -11.73 -7.52
C GLN A 98 15.85 -11.74 -8.91
N LYS A 99 15.04 -10.72 -9.20
CA LYS A 99 14.23 -10.55 -10.40
C LYS A 99 14.26 -9.08 -10.84
N PRO A 100 15.33 -8.63 -11.52
CA PRO A 100 15.48 -7.24 -11.96
C PRO A 100 14.34 -6.75 -12.86
N GLU A 101 13.68 -7.65 -13.60
CA GLU A 101 12.50 -7.35 -14.41
C GLU A 101 11.28 -6.94 -13.59
N LEU A 102 11.28 -7.25 -12.29
CA LEU A 102 10.25 -6.84 -11.35
C LEU A 102 10.67 -5.62 -10.53
N ALA A 103 11.76 -4.92 -10.86
CA ALA A 103 12.31 -3.84 -10.05
C ALA A 103 11.26 -2.78 -9.66
N LEU A 104 11.26 -2.44 -8.36
CA LEU A 104 10.21 -1.63 -7.74
C LEU A 104 10.72 -0.26 -7.31
N ASP A 105 11.30 0.51 -8.24
CA ASP A 105 11.75 1.89 -7.99
C ASP A 105 10.60 2.88 -7.72
N TRP A 106 9.35 2.41 -7.76
CA TRP A 106 8.14 3.23 -7.72
C TRP A 106 7.88 3.88 -6.35
N TYR A 107 8.19 3.22 -5.22
CA TYR A 107 7.84 3.70 -3.86
C TYR A 107 8.44 5.08 -3.57
N ARG A 108 9.69 5.28 -4.01
CA ARG A 108 10.41 6.55 -3.87
C ARG A 108 9.87 7.65 -4.78
N ARG A 109 9.14 7.32 -5.86
CA ARG A 109 8.62 8.30 -6.83
C ARG A 109 7.24 8.82 -6.43
N GLU A 110 6.33 7.95 -6.01
CA GLU A 110 4.91 8.31 -5.77
C GLU A 110 4.68 9.02 -4.43
N HIS A 111 5.59 8.90 -3.45
CA HIS A 111 5.40 9.51 -2.13
C HIS A 111 6.38 10.66 -1.84
N ARG A 112 7.20 11.03 -2.83
CA ARG A 112 8.22 12.09 -2.67
C ARG A 112 7.62 13.45 -2.32
N GLU A 113 6.45 13.77 -2.87
CA GLU A 113 5.82 15.10 -2.75
C GLU A 113 4.96 15.24 -1.48
N THR A 114 4.60 14.14 -0.84
CA THR A 114 3.70 14.11 0.33
C THR A 114 4.42 13.93 1.66
N ILE A 115 5.75 13.78 1.65
CA ILE A 115 6.57 13.59 2.84
C ILE A 115 7.16 14.95 3.25
N GLN A 116 6.63 15.56 4.32
CA GLN A 116 7.16 16.81 4.89
C GLN A 116 8.45 16.57 5.70
N ASP A 117 8.49 15.47 6.45
CA ASP A 117 9.69 14.93 7.12
C ASP A 117 9.79 13.43 6.81
N PRO A 118 10.82 12.96 6.09
CA PRO A 118 11.00 11.54 5.78
C PRO A 118 11.38 10.69 6.99
N THR A 119 11.65 11.30 8.15
CA THR A 119 12.15 10.62 9.34
C THR A 119 11.10 10.43 10.44
N SER A 120 9.92 11.05 10.29
CA SER A 120 8.84 10.96 11.28
C SER A 120 7.45 11.00 10.64
N LEU A 121 6.55 10.14 11.13
CA LEU A 121 5.11 10.19 10.80
C LEU A 121 4.30 11.07 11.77
N LEU A 122 4.94 11.65 12.79
CA LEU A 122 4.33 12.59 13.71
C LEU A 122 4.36 13.99 13.10
N THR A 123 3.21 14.67 13.06
CA THR A 123 3.06 16.07 12.62
C THR A 123 3.44 17.07 13.69
#